data_AF-A0A7V3AGV2-F1
#
_entry.id   AF-A0A7V3AGV2-F1
#
_cell.length_a   1.000
_cell.length_b   1.000
_cell.length_c   1.000
_cell.angle_alpha   90.00
_cell.angle_beta   90.00
_cell.angle_gamma   90.00
#
_symmetry.space_group_name_H-M   'P 1'
#
loop_
_entity.id
_entity.type
_entity.pdbx_description
1 polymer ?
#
loop_
_entity_poly.entity_id
_entity_poly.type
_entity_poly.pdbx_seq_one_letter_code
_entity_poly.pdbx_strand_id
1 'polypeptide(L)'
;MDRRLGWILIVGMLLALPTAFGREKGGKEKGGERDGGKGDEKVPVMSLEAIEKKVGPPALTADQKARIEAVREEILKKNAELGEKPEVKAAKEELARAREGGDREAIKAAAAKVKETMGGFNPTHEFKAELEKILTPDQIASLFPPHEGKGDEKGGREGKGRKGGEGP
;
A
#
# COMPACT_ATOMS: atom_id res chain seq x y z
N MET A 1 -46.43 8.44 51.21
CA MET A 1 -47.26 7.23 51.05
C MET A 1 -46.38 6.14 50.46
N ASP A 2 -45.80 5.34 51.34
CA ASP A 2 -45.25 4.03 51.02
C ASP A 2 -46.26 3.15 50.28
N ARG A 3 -45.77 2.28 49.39
CA ARG A 3 -45.94 0.81 49.50
C ARG A 3 -45.29 0.05 48.33
N ARG A 4 -44.27 -0.77 48.70
CA ARG A 4 -44.15 -2.22 48.44
C ARG A 4 -43.83 -2.69 47.01
N LEU A 5 -42.63 -3.23 46.79
CA LEU A 5 -42.24 -4.66 46.84
C LEU A 5 -42.58 -5.43 45.56
N GLY A 6 -41.53 -5.93 44.90
CA GLY A 6 -41.62 -6.85 43.77
C GLY A 6 -40.27 -7.44 43.43
N TRP A 7 -39.60 -8.06 44.41
CA TRP A 7 -38.48 -8.96 44.17
C TRP A 7 -39.01 -10.26 43.56
N ILE A 8 -38.50 -10.65 42.39
CA ILE A 8 -38.56 -12.04 41.92
C ILE A 8 -37.14 -12.42 41.51
N LEU A 9 -36.46 -13.11 42.44
CA LEU A 9 -35.34 -14.00 42.20
C LEU A 9 -35.92 -15.28 41.57
N ILE A 10 -35.39 -15.70 40.42
CA ILE A 10 -35.48 -17.10 39.98
C ILE A 10 -34.05 -17.63 39.84
N VAL A 11 -33.72 -18.50 40.78
CA VAL A 11 -32.61 -19.44 40.79
C VAL A 11 -33.08 -20.74 40.13
N GLY A 12 -32.24 -21.36 39.31
CA GLY A 12 -32.45 -22.71 38.76
C GLY A 12 -31.54 -22.98 37.56
N MET A 13 -30.26 -23.29 37.75
CA MET A 13 -29.70 -24.63 38.04
C MET A 13 -29.44 -25.47 36.76
N LEU A 14 -28.18 -25.38 36.31
CA LEU A 14 -27.26 -26.46 35.94
C LEU A 14 -27.83 -27.80 35.43
N LEU A 15 -27.58 -28.13 34.16
CA LEU A 15 -27.28 -29.49 33.71
C LEU A 15 -26.16 -29.46 32.65
N ALA A 16 -25.07 -30.16 32.97
CA ALA A 16 -23.98 -30.48 32.06
C ALA A 16 -24.38 -31.66 31.15
N LEU A 17 -23.80 -31.73 29.95
CA LEU A 17 -23.09 -32.92 29.41
C LEU A 17 -22.35 -32.53 28.11
N PRO A 18 -21.25 -33.25 27.78
CA PRO A 18 -20.23 -32.84 26.83
C PRO A 18 -20.42 -33.48 25.45
N THR A 19 -20.04 -32.77 24.39
CA THR A 19 -19.74 -33.39 23.09
C THR A 19 -18.29 -33.16 22.76
N ALA A 20 -17.47 -34.13 23.16
CA ALA A 20 -16.18 -34.37 22.57
C ALA A 20 -16.40 -34.79 21.10
N PHE A 21 -15.93 -33.97 20.16
CA PHE A 21 -15.47 -34.48 18.88
C PHE A 21 -14.14 -33.80 18.58
N GLY A 22 -13.08 -34.56 18.78
CA GLY A 22 -11.71 -34.11 18.60
C GLY A 22 -11.40 -33.81 17.14
N ARG A 23 -10.54 -32.82 16.95
CA ARG A 23 -9.54 -32.84 15.88
C ARG A 23 -8.29 -32.12 16.35
N GLU A 24 -7.47 -32.88 17.08
CA GLU A 24 -6.06 -32.60 17.23
C GLU A 24 -5.36 -32.86 15.89
N LYS A 25 -4.68 -31.84 15.36
CA LYS A 25 -3.29 -31.91 14.86
C LYS A 25 -2.98 -30.69 14.00
N GLY A 26 -1.86 -30.06 14.32
CA GLY A 26 -1.08 -29.31 13.36
C GLY A 26 -0.66 -27.94 13.84
N GLY A 27 0.22 -27.92 14.85
CA GLY A 27 1.04 -26.75 15.09
C GLY A 27 1.84 -26.40 13.83
N LYS A 28 1.80 -25.12 13.48
CA LYS A 28 2.94 -24.43 12.86
C LYS A 28 2.86 -22.97 13.24
N GLU A 29 3.47 -22.65 14.37
CA GLU A 29 4.09 -21.35 14.57
C GLU A 29 5.05 -21.10 13.40
N LYS A 30 4.65 -20.21 12.51
CA LYS A 30 5.50 -19.13 11.99
C LYS A 30 4.54 -17.93 11.91
N GLY A 31 4.58 -17.00 12.85
CA GLY A 31 5.82 -16.25 13.10
C GLY A 31 6.13 -15.51 11.80
N GLY A 32 5.18 -14.68 11.42
CA GLY A 32 5.18 -13.84 10.24
C GLY A 32 4.26 -12.70 10.58
N GLU A 33 4.59 -12.02 11.66
CA GLU A 33 4.39 -10.60 11.82
C GLU A 33 4.78 -9.97 10.48
N ARG A 34 3.81 -9.90 9.56
CA ARG A 34 3.81 -8.81 8.63
C ARG A 34 3.62 -7.64 9.54
N ASP A 35 4.74 -7.08 9.94
CA ASP A 35 4.89 -5.67 10.25
C ASP A 35 4.29 -4.94 9.04
N GLY A 36 2.96 -4.94 8.99
CA GLY A 36 2.18 -4.02 8.21
C GLY A 36 2.40 -2.75 8.97
N GLY A 37 3.53 -2.10 8.65
CA GLY A 37 3.97 -0.85 9.23
C GLY A 37 2.80 0.12 9.19
N LYS A 38 2.06 0.14 10.29
CA LYS A 38 1.20 1.23 10.70
C LYS A 38 2.18 2.33 11.04
N GLY A 39 2.42 3.25 10.11
CA GLY A 39 3.33 4.36 10.40
C GLY A 39 3.56 5.34 9.26
N ASP A 40 3.57 4.90 8.01
CA ASP A 40 3.55 5.85 6.89
C ASP A 40 2.10 6.25 6.63
N GLU A 41 1.66 7.30 7.30
CA GLU A 41 0.50 8.11 6.95
C GLU A 41 0.63 8.56 5.48
N LYS A 42 0.30 7.66 4.53
CA LYS A 42 0.41 7.77 3.06
C LYS A 42 1.26 8.95 2.59
N VAL A 43 2.54 8.96 2.96
CA VAL A 43 3.42 10.06 2.62
C VAL A 43 3.64 9.97 1.11
N PRO A 44 3.37 11.03 0.33
CA PRO A 44 3.34 10.96 -1.13
C PRO A 44 4.72 10.72 -1.77
N VAL A 45 5.78 10.74 -0.96
CA VAL A 45 7.19 10.62 -1.36
C VAL A 45 7.95 9.72 -0.38
N MET A 46 8.95 8.99 -0.89
CA MET A 46 9.76 8.06 -0.09
C MET A 46 10.54 8.79 1.00
N SER A 47 10.72 8.16 2.17
CA SER A 47 11.63 8.65 3.20
C SER A 47 13.10 8.41 2.81
N LEU A 48 14.02 9.13 3.45
CA LEU A 48 15.45 8.91 3.27
C LEU A 48 15.84 7.45 3.58
N GLU A 49 15.32 6.89 4.67
CA GLU A 49 15.55 5.49 5.05
C GLU A 49 15.07 4.49 3.97
N ALA A 50 13.92 4.76 3.33
CA ALA A 50 13.41 3.93 2.26
C ALA A 50 14.29 4.03 1.00
N ILE A 51 14.87 5.20 0.73
CA ILE A 51 15.81 5.40 -0.37
C ILE A 51 17.12 4.66 -0.08
N GLU A 52 17.70 4.82 1.11
CA GLU A 52 18.93 4.13 1.51
C GLU A 52 18.82 2.61 1.41
N LYS A 53 17.68 2.05 1.84
CA LYS A 53 17.42 0.60 1.73
C LYS A 53 17.36 0.11 0.28
N LYS A 54 17.00 0.96 -0.67
CA LYS A 54 16.78 0.60 -2.08
C LYS A 54 17.96 0.88 -3.00
N VAL A 55 18.69 1.97 -2.77
CA VAL A 55 19.82 2.39 -3.62
C VAL A 55 20.95 1.35 -3.63
N GLY A 56 21.15 0.64 -2.51
CA GLY A 56 22.25 -0.33 -2.40
C GLY A 56 23.62 0.36 -2.52
N PRO A 57 24.70 -0.41 -2.77
CA PRO A 57 26.03 0.15 -3.01
C PRO A 57 26.16 0.77 -4.43
N PRO A 58 26.80 1.94 -4.59
CA PRO A 58 27.40 2.77 -3.55
C PRO A 58 26.34 3.50 -2.70
N ALA A 59 26.55 3.49 -1.39
CA ALA A 59 25.67 4.13 -0.43
C ALA A 59 25.61 5.66 -0.66
N LEU A 60 24.51 6.28 -0.22
CA LEU A 60 24.34 7.72 -0.29
C LEU A 60 25.42 8.46 0.49
N THR A 61 26.00 9.50 -0.12
CA THR A 61 26.91 10.41 0.58
C THR A 61 26.15 11.32 1.54
N ALA A 62 26.83 11.90 2.53
CA ALA A 62 26.20 12.84 3.46
C ALA A 62 25.55 14.05 2.75
N ASP A 63 26.19 14.56 1.69
CA ASP A 63 25.65 15.63 0.84
C ASP A 63 24.36 15.19 0.14
N GLN A 64 24.36 13.99 -0.46
CA GLN A 64 23.16 13.45 -1.12
C GLN A 64 22.00 13.30 -0.13
N LYS A 65 22.25 12.80 1.08
CA LYS A 65 21.22 12.66 2.12
C LYS A 65 20.60 14.00 2.50
N ALA A 66 21.44 15.00 2.78
CA ALA A 66 20.96 16.34 3.14
C ALA A 66 20.11 16.97 2.04
N ARG A 67 20.53 16.82 0.77
CA ARG A 67 19.78 17.35 -0.38
C ARG A 67 18.46 16.60 -0.60
N ILE A 68 18.44 15.28 -0.41
CA ILE A 68 17.22 14.46 -0.51
C ILE A 68 16.20 14.88 0.56
N GLU A 69 16.64 15.09 1.80
CA GLU A 69 15.76 15.54 2.88
C GLU A 69 15.17 16.93 2.60
N ALA A 70 16.01 17.89 2.18
CA ALA A 70 15.54 19.22 1.82
C ALA A 70 14.48 19.17 0.71
N VAL A 71 14.74 18.44 -0.37
CA VAL A 71 13.77 18.25 -1.47
C VAL A 71 12.48 17.60 -0.96
N ARG A 72 12.59 16.59 -0.09
CA ARG A 72 11.42 15.91 0.48
C ARG A 72 10.57 16.89 1.28
N GLU A 73 11.18 17.70 2.13
CA GLU A 73 10.48 18.71 2.93
C GLU A 73 9.79 19.76 2.05
N GLU A 74 10.46 20.28 1.03
CA GLU A 74 9.89 21.26 0.11
C GLU A 74 8.66 20.70 -0.64
N ILE A 75 8.74 19.46 -1.11
CA ILE A 75 7.63 18.81 -1.82
C ILE A 75 6.47 18.52 -0.87
N LEU A 76 6.74 18.07 0.35
CA LEU A 76 5.70 17.84 1.35
C LEU A 76 5.01 19.13 1.76
N LYS A 77 5.79 20.20 1.97
CA LYS A 77 5.26 21.53 2.27
C LYS A 77 4.36 22.01 1.14
N LYS A 78 4.84 21.97 -0.10
CA LYS A 78 4.05 22.37 -1.29
C LYS A 78 2.79 21.51 -1.45
N ASN A 79 2.88 20.21 -1.21
CA ASN A 79 1.74 19.30 -1.27
C ASN A 79 0.70 19.60 -0.18
N ALA A 80 1.14 19.94 1.03
CA ALA A 80 0.25 20.34 2.13
C ALA A 80 -0.43 21.67 1.81
N GLU A 81 0.33 22.69 1.39
CA GLU A 81 -0.21 24.00 1.00
C GLU A 81 -1.26 23.91 -0.11
N LEU A 82 -0.98 23.14 -1.17
CA LEU A 82 -1.95 22.89 -2.24
C LEU A 82 -3.13 22.06 -1.75
N GLY A 83 -2.88 21.09 -0.86
CA GLY A 83 -3.91 20.25 -0.27
C GLY A 83 -4.88 21.00 0.62
N GLU A 84 -4.47 22.12 1.20
CA GLU A 84 -5.31 22.97 2.04
C GLU A 84 -6.27 23.85 1.24
N LYS A 85 -6.03 24.03 -0.07
CA LYS A 85 -6.91 24.82 -0.94
C LYS A 85 -8.30 24.19 -1.04
N PRO A 86 -9.38 24.98 -0.92
CA PRO A 86 -10.75 24.45 -0.88
C PRO A 86 -11.13 23.69 -2.15
N GLU A 87 -10.67 24.16 -3.31
CA GLU A 87 -10.88 23.51 -4.60
C GLU A 87 -10.21 22.13 -4.70
N VAL A 88 -9.02 21.98 -4.12
CA VAL A 88 -8.29 20.71 -4.07
C VAL A 88 -8.92 19.76 -3.05
N LYS A 89 -9.38 20.25 -1.89
CA LYS A 89 -10.13 19.45 -0.92
C LYS A 89 -11.39 18.87 -1.55
N ALA A 90 -12.18 19.69 -2.24
CA ALA A 90 -13.40 19.25 -2.92
C ALA A 90 -13.09 18.20 -4.01
N ALA A 91 -12.05 18.42 -4.83
CA ALA A 91 -11.64 17.44 -5.83
C ALA A 91 -11.16 16.10 -5.22
N LYS A 92 -10.47 16.15 -4.07
CA LYS A 92 -10.04 14.95 -3.34
C LYS A 92 -11.23 14.18 -2.75
N GLU A 93 -12.24 14.87 -2.25
CA GLU A 93 -13.49 14.23 -1.79
C GLU A 93 -14.23 13.55 -2.95
N GLU A 94 -14.31 14.20 -4.11
CA GLU A 94 -14.90 13.61 -5.31
C GLU A 94 -14.17 12.33 -5.74
N LEU A 95 -12.83 12.35 -5.69
CA LEU A 95 -12.02 11.16 -5.92
C LEU A 95 -12.25 10.06 -4.87
N ALA A 96 -12.44 10.42 -3.59
CA ALA A 96 -12.77 9.46 -2.54
C ALA A 96 -14.12 8.77 -2.81
N ARG A 97 -15.16 9.55 -3.13
CA ARG A 97 -16.48 9.02 -3.50
C ARG A 97 -16.43 8.14 -4.75
N ALA A 98 -15.66 8.54 -5.77
CA ALA A 98 -15.47 7.73 -6.97
C ALA A 98 -14.80 6.38 -6.65
N ARG A 99 -13.85 6.36 -5.71
CA ARG A 99 -13.20 5.12 -5.25
C ARG A 99 -14.14 4.21 -4.48
N GLU A 100 -15.02 4.77 -3.66
CA GLU A 100 -16.06 4.01 -2.97
C GLU A 100 -17.06 3.36 -3.95
N GLY A 101 -17.39 4.08 -5.03
CA GLY A 101 -18.23 3.56 -6.10
C GLY A 101 -17.58 2.50 -6.98
N GLY A 102 -16.24 2.39 -6.97
CA GLY A 102 -15.49 1.37 -7.68
C GLY A 102 -15.45 1.51 -9.22
N ASP A 103 -16.06 2.54 -9.79
CA ASP A 103 -16.05 2.80 -11.23
C ASP A 103 -14.69 3.35 -11.68
N ARG A 104 -14.02 2.59 -12.56
CA ARG A 104 -12.64 2.87 -12.95
C ARG A 104 -12.51 4.17 -13.76
N GLU A 105 -13.48 4.48 -14.61
CA GLU A 105 -13.45 5.68 -15.44
C GLU A 105 -13.74 6.94 -14.59
N ALA A 106 -14.68 6.87 -13.66
CA ALA A 106 -14.95 7.92 -12.69
C ALA A 106 -13.75 8.19 -11.77
N ILE A 107 -13.07 7.14 -11.29
CA ILE A 107 -11.83 7.28 -10.50
C ILE A 107 -10.75 8.00 -11.33
N LYS A 108 -10.60 7.64 -12.60
CA LYS A 108 -9.60 8.25 -13.49
C LYS A 108 -9.92 9.72 -13.77
N ALA A 109 -11.18 10.05 -14.04
CA ALA A 109 -11.64 11.42 -14.25
C ALA A 109 -11.46 12.28 -12.99
N ALA A 110 -11.88 11.78 -11.84
CA ALA A 110 -11.71 12.49 -10.57
C ALA A 110 -10.22 12.66 -10.20
N ALA A 111 -9.36 11.67 -10.50
CA ALA A 111 -7.92 11.79 -10.30
C ALA A 111 -7.28 12.84 -11.22
N ALA A 112 -7.72 12.91 -12.49
CA ALA A 112 -7.30 13.97 -13.41
C ALA A 112 -7.71 15.35 -12.90
N LYS A 113 -8.93 15.49 -12.36
CA LYS A 113 -9.43 16.74 -11.77
C LYS A 113 -8.62 17.18 -10.54
N VAL A 114 -8.23 16.24 -9.67
CA VAL A 114 -7.31 16.54 -8.56
C VAL A 114 -5.97 17.05 -9.10
N LYS A 115 -5.42 16.40 -10.13
CA LYS A 115 -4.16 16.84 -10.74
C LYS A 115 -4.27 18.25 -11.35
N GLU A 116 -5.37 18.53 -12.04
CA GLU A 116 -5.63 19.83 -12.66
C GLU A 116 -5.78 20.94 -11.62
N THR A 117 -6.56 20.70 -10.57
CA THR A 117 -6.75 21.66 -9.45
C THR A 117 -5.46 21.92 -8.66
N MET A 118 -4.54 20.95 -8.62
CA MET A 118 -3.19 21.13 -8.06
C MET A 118 -2.21 21.81 -9.05
N GLY A 119 -2.67 22.30 -10.20
CA GLY A 119 -1.84 22.96 -11.20
C GLY A 119 -0.87 22.01 -11.91
N GLY A 120 -1.23 20.73 -12.02
CA GLY A 120 -0.39 19.70 -12.61
C GLY A 120 0.65 19.11 -11.65
N PHE A 121 0.77 19.65 -10.43
CA PHE A 121 1.73 19.18 -9.43
C PHE A 121 1.47 17.72 -9.04
N ASN A 122 2.49 16.88 -9.17
CA ASN A 122 2.48 15.50 -8.72
C ASN A 122 3.71 15.26 -7.82
N PRO A 123 3.54 15.16 -6.49
CA PRO A 123 4.65 15.10 -5.55
C PRO A 123 5.62 13.94 -5.85
N THR A 124 5.13 12.79 -6.31
CA THR A 124 5.98 11.65 -6.65
C THR A 124 6.83 11.91 -7.91
N HIS A 125 6.25 12.57 -8.92
CA HIS A 125 6.96 12.87 -10.17
C HIS A 125 8.00 13.97 -9.95
N GLU A 126 7.63 15.03 -9.23
CA GLU A 126 8.55 16.12 -8.86
C GLU A 126 9.70 15.59 -8.02
N PHE A 127 9.41 14.72 -7.05
CA PHE A 127 10.44 14.12 -6.20
C PHE A 127 11.40 13.27 -7.00
N LYS A 128 10.90 12.44 -7.92
CA LYS A 128 11.76 11.66 -8.81
C LYS A 128 12.66 12.57 -9.67
N ALA A 129 12.11 13.63 -10.26
CA ALA A 129 12.88 14.55 -11.10
C ALA A 129 14.00 15.27 -10.32
N GLU A 130 13.77 15.59 -9.04
CA GLU A 130 14.81 16.15 -8.17
C GLU A 130 15.84 15.11 -7.74
N LEU A 131 15.42 13.87 -7.45
CA LEU A 131 16.35 12.77 -7.14
C LEU A 131 17.31 12.52 -8.32
N GLU A 132 16.83 12.59 -9.56
CA GLU A 132 17.66 12.42 -10.77
C GLU A 132 18.78 13.47 -10.90
N LYS A 133 18.68 14.61 -10.20
CA LYS A 133 19.73 15.64 -10.16
C LYS A 133 20.75 15.43 -9.03
N ILE A 134 20.41 14.63 -8.03
CA ILE A 134 21.22 14.40 -6.81
C ILE A 134 21.94 13.05 -6.87
N LEU A 135 21.28 12.04 -7.42
CA LEU A 135 21.73 10.66 -7.44
C LEU A 135 22.37 10.29 -8.77
N THR A 136 23.23 9.28 -8.76
CA THR A 136 23.78 8.74 -10.01
C THR A 136 22.71 7.94 -10.77
N PRO A 137 22.85 7.76 -12.09
CA PRO A 137 21.93 6.94 -12.87
C PRO A 137 21.76 5.52 -12.32
N ASP A 138 22.83 4.90 -11.82
CA ASP A 138 22.78 3.57 -11.21
C ASP A 138 21.94 3.56 -9.93
N GLN A 139 22.12 4.56 -9.06
CA GLN A 139 21.33 4.71 -7.83
C GLN A 139 19.84 4.97 -8.15
N ILE A 140 19.55 5.74 -9.20
CA ILE A 140 18.18 5.97 -9.70
C ILE A 140 17.57 4.69 -10.26
N ALA A 141 18.32 3.89 -11.03
CA ALA A 141 17.86 2.62 -11.56
C ALA A 141 17.50 1.62 -10.45
N SER A 142 18.21 1.65 -9.32
CA SER A 142 17.86 0.85 -8.14
C SER A 142 16.56 1.32 -7.46
N LEU A 143 16.29 2.64 -7.47
CA LEU A 143 15.07 3.20 -6.88
C LEU A 143 13.82 3.03 -7.75
N PHE A 144 14.00 3.20 -9.05
CA PHE A 144 12.96 3.17 -10.06
C PHE A 144 13.40 2.23 -11.19
N PRO A 145 13.44 0.91 -10.94
CA PRO A 145 13.81 -0.04 -11.98
C PRO A 145 12.87 0.16 -13.18
N PRO A 146 13.39 0.10 -14.41
CA PRO A 146 12.53 0.09 -15.58
C PRO A 146 11.50 -1.02 -15.38
N HIS A 147 10.22 -0.71 -15.56
CA HIS A 147 9.22 -1.74 -15.70
C HIS A 147 9.54 -2.48 -16.99
N GLU A 148 10.42 -3.48 -16.91
CA GLU A 148 10.48 -4.54 -17.89
C GLU A 148 9.06 -5.12 -17.91
N GLY A 149 8.33 -4.82 -18.98
CA GLY A 149 7.03 -5.40 -19.21
C GLY A 149 7.18 -6.89 -18.98
N LYS A 150 6.33 -7.47 -18.11
CA LYS A 150 6.13 -8.91 -18.09
C LYS A 150 5.98 -9.33 -19.55
N GLY A 151 6.98 -10.06 -20.03
CA GLY A 151 7.05 -10.43 -21.43
C GLY A 151 5.74 -11.04 -21.87
N ASP A 152 5.33 -10.70 -23.08
CA ASP A 152 4.59 -11.60 -23.95
C ASP A 152 5.43 -12.88 -24.17
N GLU A 153 5.61 -13.70 -23.14
CA GLU A 153 6.16 -15.05 -23.26
C GLU A 153 5.01 -16.00 -23.64
N LYS A 154 4.39 -15.68 -24.79
CA LYS A 154 3.57 -16.60 -25.56
C LYS A 154 4.50 -17.36 -26.50
N GLY A 155 5.39 -18.17 -25.94
CA GLY A 155 6.35 -18.98 -26.70
C GLY A 155 6.66 -20.27 -25.96
N GLY A 156 6.31 -21.41 -26.56
CA GLY A 156 6.93 -22.69 -26.21
C GLY A 156 6.18 -23.59 -25.22
N ARG A 157 4.87 -23.83 -25.40
CA ARG A 157 4.33 -25.15 -25.01
C ARG A 157 4.72 -26.15 -26.09
N GLU A 158 5.98 -26.54 -26.12
CA GLU A 158 6.43 -27.72 -26.86
C GLU A 158 5.60 -28.91 -26.37
N GLY A 159 4.89 -29.51 -27.33
CA GLY A 159 4.10 -30.70 -27.12
C GLY A 159 5.01 -31.81 -26.65
N LYS A 160 4.94 -32.12 -25.34
CA LYS A 160 5.52 -33.32 -24.77
C LYS A 160 4.81 -34.51 -25.42
N GLY A 161 5.46 -35.07 -26.44
CA GLY A 161 5.04 -36.29 -27.11
C GLY A 161 4.78 -37.37 -26.07
N ARG A 162 3.51 -37.77 -25.95
CA ARG A 162 3.13 -38.96 -25.20
C ARG A 162 3.60 -40.17 -25.98
N LYS A 163 4.70 -40.74 -25.54
CA LYS A 163 5.12 -42.10 -25.86
C LYS A 163 4.20 -43.05 -25.06
N GLY A 164 3.19 -43.57 -25.73
CA GLY A 164 2.50 -44.83 -25.39
C GLY A 164 2.43 -45.60 -26.71
N GLY A 165 2.92 -46.83 -26.88
CA GLY A 165 3.00 -47.91 -25.91
C GLY A 165 1.68 -48.68 -25.95
N GLU A 166 1.75 -49.94 -26.41
CA GLU A 166 0.67 -50.93 -26.66
C GLU A 166 -0.09 -50.70 -27.98
N GLY A 167 -0.10 -51.58 -29.00
CA GLY A 167 -0.05 -53.05 -29.12
C GLY A 167 -1.28 -53.46 -29.98
N PRO A 168 -1.47 -54.70 -30.49
CA PRO A 168 -0.56 -55.82 -30.77
C PRO A 168 0.00 -55.85 -32.21
#